data_AF-A0A942BZJ1-F1
#
_entry.id   AF-A0A942BZJ1-F1
#
_cell.length_a   1.000
_cell.length_b   1.000
_cell.length_c   1.000
_cell.angle_alpha   90.00
_cell.angle_beta   90.00
_cell.angle_gamma   90.00
#
_symmetry.space_group_name_H-M   'P 1'
#
loop_
_entity.id
_entity.type
_entity.pdbx_description
1 polymer ?
#
loop_
_entity_poly.entity_id
_entity_poly.type
_entity_poly.pdbx_seq_one_letter_code
_entity_poly.pdbx_strand_id
1 'polypeptide(L)'
;MIDSVFHTGNRPAFVITWRWMLAVCCATLLTTPLPAVKAQTERQPTQAAASDAELSLQDKKVIEYLQGVWGKDHSVATVDQAMDIVGLRALDETRFRIGQYIKQHPELHVVIRRWGWETLVLTPNEKLIARAIINAAREQKPTPTLAQIAKAVDISQNDVKRGLTMLEQYQILKREEAADAVAAPRYLNWHPRLDFVFHRMTVSSGRNTSVN
;
A
#
# COMPACT_ATOMS: atom_id res chain seq x y z
N MET A 1 51.44 42.28 15.71
CA MET A 1 52.43 41.69 14.79
C MET A 1 51.69 40.59 14.04
N ILE A 2 51.06 40.85 12.88
CA ILE A 2 51.67 41.12 11.55
C ILE A 2 52.42 39.83 11.13
N ASP A 3 52.04 39.03 10.13
CA ASP A 3 51.43 39.36 8.83
C ASP A 3 50.56 38.25 8.23
N SER A 4 49.55 38.69 7.48
CA SER A 4 48.88 37.96 6.41
C SER A 4 49.73 38.06 5.14
N VAL A 5 49.94 36.97 4.39
CA VAL A 5 50.41 37.08 2.99
C VAL A 5 49.57 36.19 2.09
N PHE A 6 48.80 36.88 1.25
CA PHE A 6 48.15 36.40 0.05
C PHE A 6 49.19 35.86 -0.94
N HIS A 7 48.90 34.70 -1.55
CA HIS A 7 49.45 34.36 -2.84
C HIS A 7 48.34 34.23 -3.89
N THR A 8 48.34 35.25 -4.74
CA THR A 8 47.72 35.38 -6.05
C THR A 8 48.31 34.37 -7.03
N GLY A 9 47.44 33.67 -7.78
CA GLY A 9 47.85 32.78 -8.87
C GLY A 9 46.72 32.56 -9.88
N ASN A 10 46.69 33.43 -10.88
CA ASN A 10 46.01 33.39 -12.19
C ASN A 10 45.02 32.25 -12.54
N ARG A 11 43.82 32.69 -12.96
CA ARG A 11 42.88 31.97 -13.83
C ARG A 11 43.49 31.74 -15.24
N PRO A 12 42.93 30.83 -16.06
CA PRO A 12 41.85 31.29 -16.92
C PRO A 12 40.62 30.38 -16.95
N ALA A 13 39.48 31.03 -17.17
CA ALA A 13 38.17 30.44 -17.40
C ALA A 13 38.11 29.78 -18.78
N PHE A 14 37.52 28.59 -18.86
CA PHE A 14 36.99 28.05 -20.12
C PHE A 14 35.47 27.98 -20.03
N VAL A 15 34.85 29.02 -20.59
CA VAL A 15 33.46 29.04 -21.00
C VAL A 15 33.41 28.41 -22.38
N ILE A 16 32.76 27.26 -22.53
CA ILE A 16 32.42 26.71 -23.86
C ILE A 16 30.92 26.79 -24.00
N THR A 17 30.47 27.96 -24.45
CA THR A 17 29.20 28.15 -25.16
C THR A 17 29.36 27.58 -26.56
N TRP A 18 28.49 26.65 -26.98
CA TRP A 18 28.23 26.44 -28.40
C TRP A 18 26.73 26.32 -28.66
N ARG A 19 26.28 27.27 -29.46
CA ARG A 19 24.98 27.48 -30.07
C ARG A 19 25.28 27.77 -31.55
N TRP A 20 24.27 27.68 -32.41
CA TRP A 20 24.28 27.83 -33.89
C TRP A 20 24.54 26.50 -34.63
N MET A 21 23.85 26.13 -35.72
CA MET A 21 22.82 26.79 -36.53
C MET A 21 22.07 25.75 -37.39
N LEU A 22 20.85 26.12 -37.79
CA LEU A 22 20.00 25.51 -38.83
C LEU A 22 20.61 25.55 -40.24
N ALA A 23 20.27 24.55 -41.06
CA ALA A 23 19.83 24.66 -42.47
C ALA A 23 19.37 23.25 -42.91
N VAL A 24 18.11 22.94 -43.25
CA VAL A 24 17.25 23.38 -44.37
C VAL A 24 17.78 22.94 -45.74
N CYS A 25 17.13 21.91 -46.30
CA CYS A 25 16.68 21.71 -47.70
C CYS A 25 16.89 20.27 -48.19
N CYS A 26 15.79 19.56 -48.51
CA CYS A 26 15.41 19.26 -49.90
C CYS A 26 14.22 18.30 -49.93
N ALA A 27 13.19 18.71 -50.68
CA ALA A 27 11.99 17.94 -50.97
C ALA A 27 12.24 16.95 -52.12
N THR A 28 11.71 15.74 -52.01
CA THR A 28 11.23 14.96 -53.16
C THR A 28 10.01 14.14 -52.75
N LEU A 29 8.90 14.42 -53.44
CA LEU A 29 7.64 13.68 -53.41
C LEU A 29 7.85 12.24 -53.87
N LEU A 30 7.42 11.26 -53.06
CA LEU A 30 7.01 9.93 -53.53
C LEU A 30 5.78 9.50 -52.75
N THR A 31 4.64 9.60 -53.45
CA THR A 31 3.37 8.99 -53.10
C THR A 31 3.52 7.48 -53.00
N THR A 32 3.32 6.92 -51.81
CA THR A 32 2.99 5.50 -51.62
C THR A 32 1.80 5.40 -50.66
N PRO A 33 0.80 4.55 -50.94
CA PRO A 33 -0.41 4.48 -50.12
C PRO A 33 -0.10 3.79 -48.78
N LEU A 34 -0.54 4.43 -47.69
CA LEU A 34 -0.57 3.89 -46.34
C LEU A 34 -1.27 2.52 -46.33
N PRO A 35 -0.65 1.43 -45.83
CA PRO A 35 -1.41 0.24 -45.49
C PRO A 35 -2.31 0.59 -44.31
N ALA A 36 -3.61 0.37 -44.49
CA ALA A 36 -4.61 0.49 -43.45
C ALA A 36 -4.22 -0.35 -42.24
N VAL A 37 -3.69 0.30 -41.20
CA VAL A 37 -3.50 -0.29 -39.88
C VAL A 37 -4.90 -0.60 -39.36
N LYS A 38 -5.29 -1.87 -39.46
CA LYS A 38 -6.40 -2.41 -38.70
C LYS A 38 -6.09 -2.13 -37.24
N ALA A 39 -6.89 -1.28 -36.61
CA ALA A 39 -6.89 -1.08 -35.17
C ALA A 39 -7.13 -2.44 -34.51
N GLN A 40 -6.06 -3.13 -34.16
CA GLN A 40 -6.10 -4.19 -33.19
C GLN A 40 -6.37 -3.50 -31.87
N THR A 41 -7.63 -3.56 -31.45
CA THR A 41 -8.05 -3.36 -30.08
C THR A 41 -7.27 -4.36 -29.23
N GLU A 42 -6.07 -3.95 -28.79
CA GLU A 42 -5.41 -4.55 -27.65
C GLU A 42 -6.40 -4.48 -26.51
N ARG A 43 -6.86 -5.65 -26.08
CA ARG A 43 -7.56 -5.81 -24.82
C ARG A 43 -6.59 -5.39 -23.72
N GLN A 44 -6.64 -4.11 -23.40
CA GLN A 44 -6.23 -3.57 -22.13
C GLN A 44 -6.71 -4.54 -21.05
N PRO A 45 -5.82 -5.11 -20.21
CA PRO A 45 -6.25 -5.98 -19.13
C PRO A 45 -7.26 -5.17 -18.34
N THR A 46 -8.46 -5.69 -18.21
CA THR A 46 -9.56 -5.09 -17.48
C THR A 46 -9.04 -4.74 -16.10
N GLN A 47 -8.62 -3.49 -15.93
CA GLN A 47 -8.54 -2.83 -14.66
C GLN A 47 -9.95 -2.97 -14.13
N ALA A 48 -10.14 -3.95 -13.25
CA ALA A 48 -11.42 -4.17 -12.60
C ALA A 48 -11.80 -2.81 -12.03
N ALA A 49 -12.77 -2.18 -12.67
CA ALA A 49 -13.47 -1.07 -12.10
C ALA A 49 -13.97 -1.64 -10.78
N ALA A 50 -13.34 -1.23 -9.68
CA ALA A 50 -13.95 -1.31 -8.37
C ALA A 50 -15.12 -0.32 -8.44
N SER A 51 -16.16 -0.74 -9.15
CA SER A 51 -17.47 -0.13 -9.17
C SER A 51 -17.93 -0.02 -7.72
N ASP A 52 -18.81 0.93 -7.45
CA ASP A 52 -19.67 1.00 -6.28
C ASP A 52 -20.50 -0.29 -6.15
N ALA A 53 -19.82 -1.40 -5.85
CA ALA A 53 -20.41 -2.71 -5.68
C ALA A 53 -21.18 -2.60 -4.38
N GLU A 54 -22.50 -2.51 -4.50
CA GLU A 54 -23.37 -2.36 -3.36
C GLU A 54 -23.07 -3.47 -2.35
N LEU A 55 -22.75 -3.06 -1.11
CA LEU A 55 -22.49 -4.00 -0.03
C LEU A 55 -23.68 -4.94 0.14
N SER A 56 -23.40 -6.23 0.34
CA SER A 56 -24.47 -7.17 0.68
C SER A 56 -25.08 -6.82 2.05
N LEU A 57 -26.29 -7.31 2.34
CA LEU A 57 -26.92 -7.12 3.65
C LEU A 57 -26.03 -7.59 4.80
N GLN A 58 -25.21 -8.63 4.60
CA GLN A 58 -24.29 -9.11 5.62
C GLN A 58 -23.08 -8.19 5.78
N ASP A 59 -22.53 -7.66 4.68
CA ASP A 59 -21.43 -6.69 4.74
C ASP A 59 -21.89 -5.39 5.44
N LYS A 60 -23.11 -4.94 5.15
CA LYS A 60 -23.73 -3.76 5.80
C LYS A 60 -23.82 -3.95 7.32
N LYS A 61 -24.19 -5.14 7.82
CA LYS A 61 -24.20 -5.44 9.26
C LYS A 61 -22.82 -5.31 9.92
N VAL A 62 -21.76 -5.71 9.22
CA VAL A 62 -20.38 -5.55 9.72
C VAL A 62 -20.05 -4.07 9.84
N ILE A 63 -20.37 -3.27 8.81
CA ILE A 63 -20.15 -1.81 8.84
C ILE A 63 -20.96 -1.13 9.95
N GLU A 64 -22.25 -1.48 10.10
CA GLU A 64 -23.12 -0.96 11.16
C GLU A 64 -22.57 -1.29 12.55
N TYR A 65 -22.11 -2.53 12.76
CA TYR A 65 -21.46 -2.92 14.01
C TYR A 65 -20.22 -2.07 14.28
N LEU A 66 -19.32 -1.95 13.30
CA LEU A 66 -18.08 -1.18 13.40
C LEU A 66 -18.35 0.29 13.73
N GLN A 67 -19.27 0.95 13.02
CA GLN A 67 -19.68 2.33 13.31
C GLN A 67 -20.29 2.47 14.71
N GLY A 68 -21.01 1.43 15.17
CA GLY A 68 -21.62 1.39 16.49
C GLY A 68 -20.61 1.23 17.63
N VAL A 69 -19.42 0.65 17.40
CA VAL A 69 -18.42 0.41 18.45
C VAL A 69 -17.19 1.30 18.36
N TRP A 70 -16.85 1.84 17.18
CA TRP A 70 -15.67 2.68 17.03
C TRP A 70 -15.75 3.93 17.90
N GLY A 71 -14.65 4.21 18.61
CA GLY A 71 -14.54 5.37 19.50
C GLY A 71 -15.24 5.20 20.86
N LYS A 72 -16.14 4.23 21.03
CA LYS A 72 -16.64 3.84 22.36
C LYS A 72 -15.55 3.10 23.12
N ASP A 73 -15.29 3.49 24.36
CA ASP A 73 -14.26 2.89 25.21
C ASP A 73 -12.89 2.81 24.51
N HIS A 74 -12.56 3.81 23.67
CA HIS A 74 -11.34 3.85 22.85
C HIS A 74 -11.19 2.69 21.84
N SER A 75 -12.28 1.98 21.53
CA SER A 75 -12.30 0.84 20.62
C SER A 75 -11.89 1.21 19.19
N VAL A 76 -10.98 0.42 18.64
CA VAL A 76 -10.53 0.42 17.24
C VAL A 76 -10.72 -0.99 16.66
N ALA A 77 -11.94 -1.52 16.83
CA ALA A 77 -12.30 -2.85 16.34
C ALA A 77 -11.99 -3.03 14.85
N THR A 78 -11.46 -4.19 14.48
CA THR A 78 -11.08 -4.51 13.09
C THR A 78 -12.18 -5.28 12.37
N VAL A 79 -12.12 -5.33 11.03
CA VAL A 79 -13.13 -6.02 10.21
C VAL A 79 -13.23 -7.50 10.56
N ASP A 80 -12.12 -8.20 10.78
CA ASP A 80 -12.12 -9.61 11.20
C ASP A 80 -12.85 -9.79 12.54
N GLN A 81 -12.60 -8.92 13.52
CA GLN A 81 -13.28 -8.95 14.82
C GLN A 81 -14.79 -8.70 14.67
N ALA A 82 -15.17 -7.72 13.85
CA ALA A 82 -16.58 -7.43 13.61
C ALA A 82 -17.28 -8.58 12.90
N MET A 83 -16.65 -9.20 11.90
CA MET A 83 -17.16 -10.38 11.21
C MET A 83 -17.42 -11.53 12.20
N ASP A 84 -16.47 -11.82 13.09
CA ASP A 84 -16.63 -12.85 14.12
C ASP A 84 -17.83 -12.54 15.04
N ILE A 85 -17.98 -11.28 15.45
CA ILE A 85 -19.05 -10.85 16.37
C ILE A 85 -20.43 -10.91 15.72
N VAL A 86 -20.55 -10.57 14.43
CA VAL A 86 -21.82 -10.68 13.70
C VAL A 86 -22.11 -12.10 13.20
N GLY A 87 -21.26 -13.08 13.55
CA GLY A 87 -21.45 -14.49 13.19
C GLY A 87 -21.13 -14.81 11.73
N LEU A 88 -20.31 -13.99 11.06
CA LEU A 88 -19.83 -14.25 9.71
C LEU A 88 -18.51 -15.01 9.75
N ARG A 89 -18.40 -16.01 8.89
CA ARG A 89 -17.12 -16.71 8.68
C ARG A 89 -16.10 -15.72 8.12
N ALA A 90 -14.91 -15.69 8.72
CA ALA A 90 -13.76 -14.89 8.30
C ALA A 90 -13.18 -15.36 6.94
N LEU A 91 -13.93 -15.14 5.86
CA LEU A 91 -13.49 -15.36 4.49
C LEU A 91 -12.70 -14.14 4.00
N ASP A 92 -11.53 -14.39 3.42
CA ASP A 92 -10.64 -13.32 2.93
C ASP A 92 -11.32 -12.44 1.87
N GLU A 93 -12.11 -13.02 0.97
CA GLU A 93 -12.85 -12.28 -0.06
C GLU A 93 -13.89 -11.31 0.55
N THR A 94 -14.62 -11.77 1.57
CA THR A 94 -15.60 -10.93 2.29
C THR A 94 -14.90 -9.80 3.02
N ARG A 95 -13.83 -10.11 3.77
CA ARG A 95 -13.03 -9.09 4.46
C ARG A 95 -12.41 -8.11 3.48
N PHE A 96 -11.93 -8.58 2.33
CA PHE A 96 -11.36 -7.75 1.28
C PHE A 96 -12.38 -6.73 0.78
N ARG A 97 -13.58 -7.18 0.39
CA ARG A 97 -14.67 -6.33 -0.09
C ARG A 97 -15.10 -5.28 0.94
N ILE A 98 -15.29 -5.68 2.20
CA ILE A 98 -15.61 -4.75 3.29
C ILE A 98 -14.48 -3.74 3.49
N GLY A 99 -13.23 -4.21 3.45
CA GLY A 99 -12.07 -3.34 3.63
C GLY A 99 -11.86 -2.35 2.47
N GLN A 100 -12.16 -2.74 1.23
CA GLN A 100 -12.15 -1.81 0.08
C GLN A 100 -13.21 -0.73 0.25
N TYR A 101 -14.40 -1.10 0.72
CA TYR A 101 -15.44 -0.12 1.05
C TYR A 101 -14.97 0.86 2.12
N ILE A 102 -14.39 0.40 3.24
CA ILE A 102 -13.84 1.28 4.28
C ILE A 102 -12.74 2.20 3.72
N LYS A 103 -11.87 1.68 2.86
CA LYS A 103 -10.80 2.45 2.20
C LYS A 103 -11.36 3.57 1.30
N GLN A 104 -12.47 3.32 0.62
CA GLN A 104 -13.13 4.26 -0.28
C GLN A 104 -14.01 5.28 0.45
N HIS A 105 -14.47 4.95 1.67
CA HIS A 105 -15.40 5.75 2.46
C HIS A 105 -14.81 6.22 3.81
N PRO A 106 -13.76 7.07 3.82
CA PRO A 106 -13.16 7.59 5.06
C PRO A 106 -14.12 8.45 5.90
N GLU A 107 -15.23 8.90 5.32
CA GLU A 107 -16.32 9.63 5.98
C GLU A 107 -17.17 8.76 6.93
N LEU A 108 -17.13 7.43 6.82
CA LEU A 108 -17.94 6.52 7.65
C LEU A 108 -17.73 6.75 9.15
N HIS A 109 -16.50 7.08 9.56
CA HIS A 109 -16.19 7.35 10.96
C HIS A 109 -14.85 8.09 11.15
N VAL A 110 -14.75 8.93 12.18
CA VAL A 110 -13.52 9.69 12.51
C VAL A 110 -12.32 8.78 12.83
N VAL A 111 -12.56 7.57 13.32
CA VAL A 111 -11.51 6.56 13.62
C VAL A 111 -10.74 6.17 12.35
N ILE A 112 -11.40 6.08 11.20
CA ILE A 112 -10.75 5.76 9.92
C ILE A 112 -9.73 6.85 9.56
N ARG A 113 -10.13 8.12 9.66
CA ARG A 113 -9.25 9.26 9.37
C ARG A 113 -8.12 9.41 10.39
N ARG A 114 -8.36 9.06 11.65
CA ARG A 114 -7.38 9.15 12.73
C ARG A 114 -6.29 8.08 12.61
N TRP A 115 -6.67 6.85 12.31
CA TRP A 115 -5.77 5.69 12.38
C TRP A 115 -5.40 5.08 11.03
N GLY A 116 -6.00 5.55 9.94
CA GLY A 116 -5.87 4.92 8.63
C GLY A 116 -6.78 3.69 8.48
N TRP A 117 -7.18 3.41 7.25
CA TRP A 117 -8.02 2.25 6.95
C TRP A 117 -7.23 0.94 7.11
N GLU A 118 -5.92 0.96 6.87
CA GLU A 118 -5.01 -0.19 7.01
C GLU A 118 -5.10 -0.78 8.43
N THR A 119 -5.22 0.08 9.43
CA THR A 119 -5.37 -0.30 10.84
C THR A 119 -6.62 -1.14 11.07
N LEU A 120 -7.69 -0.86 10.34
CA LEU A 120 -9.02 -1.43 10.56
C LEU A 120 -9.27 -2.70 9.77
N VAL A 121 -8.61 -2.86 8.62
CA VAL A 121 -8.90 -3.96 7.67
C VAL A 121 -7.87 -5.08 7.71
N LEU A 122 -6.63 -4.78 8.11
CA LEU A 122 -5.57 -5.77 8.18
C LEU A 122 -5.66 -6.54 9.50
N THR A 123 -5.49 -7.86 9.39
CA THR A 123 -5.33 -8.74 10.55
C THR A 123 -3.99 -8.49 11.24
N PRO A 124 -3.83 -8.89 12.52
CA PRO A 124 -2.55 -8.79 13.21
C PRO A 124 -1.38 -9.44 12.45
N ASN A 125 -1.61 -10.62 11.87
CA ASN A 125 -0.57 -11.35 11.13
C ASN A 125 -0.16 -10.63 9.85
N GLU A 126 -1.11 -10.08 9.08
CA GLU A 126 -0.80 -9.30 7.88
C GLU A 126 0.00 -8.03 8.20
N LYS A 127 -0.32 -7.37 9.31
CA LYS A 127 0.45 -6.23 9.80
C LYS A 127 1.89 -6.63 10.10
N LEU A 128 2.12 -7.76 10.77
CA LEU A 128 3.46 -8.26 11.07
C LEU A 128 4.23 -8.68 9.81
N ILE A 129 3.56 -9.33 8.85
CA ILE A 129 4.14 -9.68 7.54
C ILE A 129 4.56 -8.41 6.79
N ALA A 130 3.66 -7.42 6.68
CA ALA A 130 3.95 -6.14 6.02
C ALA A 130 5.14 -5.44 6.68
N ARG A 131 5.18 -5.40 8.01
CA ARG A 131 6.27 -4.81 8.78
C ARG A 131 7.61 -5.48 8.49
N ALA A 132 7.67 -6.80 8.39
CA ALA A 132 8.90 -7.52 8.07
C ALA A 132 9.48 -7.09 6.72
N ILE A 133 8.63 -7.00 5.69
CA ILE A 133 9.03 -6.60 4.33
C ILE A 133 9.41 -5.12 4.26
N ILE A 134 8.59 -4.24 4.83
CA ILE A 134 8.83 -2.80 4.82
C ILE A 134 10.13 -2.46 5.56
N ASN A 135 10.39 -3.09 6.70
CA ASN A 135 11.63 -2.86 7.44
C ASN A 135 12.85 -3.32 6.64
N ALA A 136 12.79 -4.48 5.99
CA ALA A 136 13.88 -4.95 5.14
C ALA A 136 14.16 -3.97 4.00
N ALA A 137 13.12 -3.52 3.29
CA ALA A 137 13.24 -2.53 2.22
C ALA A 137 13.82 -1.19 2.71
N ARG A 138 13.33 -0.67 3.85
CA ARG A 138 13.82 0.58 4.46
C ARG A 138 15.29 0.48 4.87
N GLU A 139 15.69 -0.67 5.39
CA GLU A 139 17.06 -0.95 5.83
C GLU A 139 17.99 -1.40 4.70
N GLN A 140 17.51 -1.39 3.45
CA GLN A 140 18.24 -1.85 2.26
C GLN A 140 18.76 -3.29 2.40
N LYS A 141 18.00 -4.12 3.13
CA LYS A 141 18.26 -5.56 3.28
C LYS A 141 17.53 -6.35 2.19
N PRO A 142 18.00 -7.56 1.85
CA PRO A 142 17.26 -8.45 0.98
C PRO A 142 15.84 -8.72 1.49
N THR A 143 14.90 -8.88 0.56
CA THR A 143 13.51 -9.24 0.89
C THR A 143 13.49 -10.55 1.69
N PRO A 144 12.83 -10.60 2.86
CA PRO A 144 12.77 -11.82 3.66
C PRO A 144 12.05 -12.94 2.91
N THR A 145 12.60 -14.15 2.96
CA THR A 145 11.95 -15.36 2.43
C THR A 145 10.69 -15.71 3.22
N LEU A 146 9.79 -16.49 2.61
CA LEU A 146 8.59 -17.00 3.29
C LEU A 146 8.90 -17.70 4.61
N ALA A 147 9.99 -18.48 4.66
CA ALA A 147 10.42 -19.18 5.86
C ALA A 147 10.89 -18.22 6.97
N GLN A 148 11.62 -17.16 6.61
CA GLN A 148 12.05 -16.14 7.57
C GLN A 148 10.85 -15.36 8.14
N ILE A 149 9.87 -15.01 7.31
CA ILE A 149 8.65 -14.32 7.75
C ILE A 149 7.84 -15.25 8.66
N ALA A 150 7.60 -16.50 8.23
CA ALA A 150 6.86 -17.50 9.00
C ALA A 150 7.45 -17.69 10.40
N LYS A 151 8.78 -17.81 10.49
CA LYS A 151 9.49 -17.91 11.76
C LYS A 151 9.37 -16.65 12.63
N ALA A 152 9.44 -15.46 12.03
CA ALA A 152 9.38 -14.20 12.76
C ALA A 152 7.97 -13.86 13.28
N VAL A 153 6.93 -14.29 12.57
CA VAL A 153 5.52 -14.03 12.90
C VAL A 153 4.87 -15.19 13.67
N ASP A 154 5.56 -16.34 13.76
CA ASP A 154 5.07 -17.58 14.39
C ASP A 154 3.79 -18.13 13.74
N ILE A 155 3.81 -18.25 12.42
CA ILE A 155 2.69 -18.78 11.60
C ILE A 155 3.21 -19.72 10.51
N SER A 156 2.30 -20.45 9.86
CA SER A 156 2.68 -21.32 8.75
C SER A 156 3.10 -20.51 7.51
N GLN A 157 3.96 -21.08 6.65
CA GLN A 157 4.30 -20.45 5.36
C GLN A 157 3.06 -20.28 4.45
N ASN A 158 2.03 -21.11 4.61
CA ASN A 158 0.78 -20.97 3.87
C ASN A 158 0.01 -19.73 4.31
N ASP A 159 -0.01 -19.43 5.61
CA ASP A 159 -0.62 -18.21 6.15
C ASP A 159 0.16 -16.97 5.73
N VAL A 160 1.50 -17.06 5.66
CA VAL A 160 2.32 -15.99 5.06
C VAL A 160 1.90 -15.74 3.62
N LYS A 161 1.79 -16.78 2.77
CA LYS A 161 1.38 -16.63 1.36
C LYS A 161 -0.01 -16.00 1.22
N ARG A 162 -0.96 -16.41 2.06
CA ARG A 162 -2.31 -15.81 2.11
C ARG A 162 -2.24 -14.33 2.48
N GLY A 163 -1.47 -13.99 3.53
CA GLY A 163 -1.28 -12.61 3.95
C GLY A 163 -0.62 -11.75 2.87
N LEU A 164 0.40 -12.26 2.17
CA LEU A 164 1.03 -11.56 1.05
C LEU A 164 0.03 -11.27 -0.08
N THR A 165 -0.83 -12.24 -0.40
CA THR A 165 -1.88 -12.06 -1.41
C THR A 165 -2.85 -10.95 -1.02
N MET A 166 -3.29 -10.91 0.24
CA MET A 166 -4.16 -9.84 0.74
C MET A 166 -3.47 -8.47 0.70
N LEU A 167 -2.20 -8.39 1.11
CA LEU A 167 -1.42 -7.16 1.08
C LEU A 167 -1.19 -6.64 -0.35
N GLU A 168 -1.03 -7.53 -1.33
CA GLU A 168 -0.99 -7.21 -2.76
C GLU A 168 -2.34 -6.70 -3.27
N GLN A 169 -3.44 -7.37 -2.93
CA GLN A 169 -4.80 -6.93 -3.31
C GLN A 169 -5.12 -5.53 -2.76
N TYR A 170 -4.64 -5.22 -1.56
CA TYR A 170 -4.76 -3.89 -0.97
C TYR A 170 -3.77 -2.85 -1.51
N GLN A 171 -2.87 -3.26 -2.41
CA GLN A 171 -1.79 -2.46 -3.02
C GLN A 171 -0.81 -1.90 -1.98
N ILE A 172 -0.64 -2.63 -0.87
CA ILE A 172 0.37 -2.35 0.15
C ILE A 172 1.73 -2.88 -0.31
N LEU A 173 1.71 -4.08 -0.88
CA LEU A 173 2.84 -4.69 -1.56
C LEU A 173 2.60 -4.74 -3.07
N LYS A 174 3.70 -4.82 -3.82
CA LYS A 174 3.71 -5.09 -5.26
C LYS A 174 4.62 -6.30 -5.51
N ARG A 175 4.29 -7.12 -6.50
CA ARG A 175 5.25 -8.10 -7.01
C ARG A 175 6.13 -7.43 -8.05
N GLU A 176 7.44 -7.63 -7.93
CA GLU A 176 8.37 -7.35 -9.02
C GLU A 176 8.62 -8.63 -9.83
N GLU A 177 9.22 -8.48 -11.02
CA GLU A 177 9.41 -9.56 -12.01
C GLU A 177 10.17 -10.79 -11.47
N ALA A 178 10.90 -10.65 -10.36
CA ALA A 178 11.61 -11.72 -9.68
C ALA A 178 10.77 -12.51 -8.64
N ALA A 179 9.46 -12.30 -8.57
CA ALA A 179 8.51 -12.93 -7.63
C ALA A 179 8.64 -12.52 -6.15
N ASP A 180 9.55 -11.58 -5.83
CA ASP A 180 9.66 -11.02 -4.48
C ASP A 180 8.61 -9.93 -4.25
N ALA A 181 7.98 -9.96 -3.07
CA ALA A 181 7.03 -8.95 -2.65
C ALA A 181 7.76 -7.72 -2.10
N VAL A 182 7.52 -6.56 -2.73
CA VAL A 182 8.16 -5.28 -2.40
C VAL A 182 7.12 -4.30 -1.87
N ALA A 183 7.50 -3.51 -0.85
CA ALA A 183 6.63 -2.47 -0.30
C ALA A 183 6.35 -1.36 -1.32
N ALA A 184 5.08 -0.98 -1.50
CA ALA A 184 4.76 0.15 -2.36
C ALA A 184 5.35 1.45 -1.76
N PRO A 185 5.80 2.43 -2.57
CA PRO A 185 6.58 3.58 -2.09
C PRO A 185 5.94 4.36 -0.93
N ARG A 186 4.61 4.53 -0.94
CA ARG A 186 3.87 5.22 0.15
C ARG A 186 4.03 4.56 1.52
N TYR A 187 4.35 3.26 1.56
CA TYR A 187 4.48 2.47 2.78
C TYR A 187 5.94 2.27 3.22
N LEU A 188 6.94 2.72 2.47
CA LEU A 188 8.35 2.62 2.89
C LEU A 188 8.61 3.42 4.18
N ASN A 189 7.93 4.57 4.29
CA ASN A 189 7.92 5.40 5.48
C ASN A 189 6.66 5.18 6.32
N TRP A 190 6.03 4.00 6.22
CA TRP A 190 5.02 3.57 7.17
C TRP A 190 5.72 3.38 8.53
N HIS A 191 5.94 4.51 9.20
CA HIS A 191 6.49 4.59 10.52
C HIS A 191 5.56 3.82 11.46
N PRO A 192 6.06 3.37 12.62
CA PRO A 192 5.18 2.91 13.69
C PRO A 192 4.46 4.14 14.26
N ARG A 193 3.49 4.67 13.50
CA ARG A 193 2.28 5.15 14.15
C ARG A 193 1.66 3.90 14.77
N LEU A 194 0.96 4.11 15.87
CA LEU A 194 0.34 3.13 16.76
C LEU A 194 -0.54 2.05 16.07
N ASP A 195 -0.64 2.05 14.75
CA ASP A 195 -1.21 1.13 13.75
C ASP A 195 -0.96 -0.38 14.00
N PHE A 196 0.10 -0.73 14.75
CA PHE A 196 0.55 -2.12 15.00
C PHE A 196 0.36 -2.61 16.43
N VAL A 197 0.05 -1.72 17.37
CA VAL A 197 -0.08 -2.05 18.80
C VAL A 197 -1.54 -1.91 19.17
N PHE A 198 -2.32 -2.93 18.83
CA PHE A 198 -3.65 -3.09 19.38
C PHE A 198 -3.62 -4.30 20.28
N HIS A 199 -3.70 -4.04 21.58
CA HIS A 199 -3.93 -5.10 22.54
C HIS A 199 -5.38 -5.52 22.42
N ARG A 200 -5.62 -6.81 22.18
CA ARG A 200 -6.95 -7.38 22.45
C ARG A 200 -7.15 -7.33 23.95
N MET A 201 -8.09 -6.51 24.39
CA MET A 201 -8.50 -6.44 25.79
C MET A 201 -9.96 -6.83 25.91
N THR A 202 -10.27 -7.61 26.94
CA THR A 202 -11.65 -7.78 27.40
C THR A 202 -11.97 -6.58 28.29
N VAL A 203 -12.80 -5.67 27.80
CA VAL A 203 -13.27 -4.54 28.62
C VAL A 203 -14.35 -5.03 29.61
N SER A 204 -14.68 -4.23 30.63
CA SER A 204 -15.61 -4.59 31.71
C SER A 204 -17.00 -5.06 31.23
N SER A 205 -17.39 -4.72 30.00
CA SER A 205 -18.61 -5.21 29.36
C SER A 205 -18.52 -6.66 28.83
N GLY A 206 -17.40 -7.36 29.04
CA GLY A 206 -17.15 -8.72 28.52
C GLY A 206 -16.82 -8.77 27.03
N ARG A 207 -16.73 -7.61 26.37
CA ARG A 207 -16.40 -7.50 24.93
C ARG A 207 -14.90 -7.56 24.72
N ASN A 208 -14.46 -8.38 23.76
CA ASN A 208 -13.09 -8.32 23.25
C ASN A 208 -13.00 -7.20 22.22
N THR A 209 -12.11 -6.24 22.45
CA THR A 209 -11.83 -5.17 21.48
C THR A 209 -10.34 -4.90 21.39
N SER A 210 -9.94 -4.40 20.22
CA SER A 210 -8.64 -3.75 20.02
C SER A 210 -8.66 -2.37 20.69
N VAL A 211 -7.86 -2.17 21.73
CA VAL A 211 -7.57 -0.84 22.30
C VAL A 211 -6.16 -0.42 21.95
N ASN A 212 -5.97 0.90 21.82
CA ASN A 212 -4.67 1.52 21.66
C ASN A 212 -4.16 2.05 23.01
#